data_AF-A0A8K9XPI7-F1
#
_entry.id   AF-A0A8K9XPI7-F1
#
_cell.length_a   1.000
_cell.length_b   1.000
_cell.length_c   1.000
_cell.angle_alpha   90.00
_cell.angle_beta   90.00
_cell.angle_gamma   90.00
#
_symmetry.space_group_name_H-M   'P 1'
#
loop_
_entity.id
_entity.type
_entity.pdbx_description
1 polymer ?
#
loop_
_entity_poly.entity_id
_entity_poly.type
_entity_poly.pdbx_seq_one_letter_code
_entity_poly.pdbx_strand_id
1 'polypeptide(L)'
;MGKTKDLSAFERGMVISVRRTGLSVSRTATMLNKLPRSTVSAVIVKWRLLRATTVQPRSGRPDKLTELDHRLSSVVTLTNEFLTASGSNISTQTVHRELQEMGFHDRAATHKPKITMYNAKRRLDVEELDWAAQSPDLNPIEHL
;
A
#
# COMPACT_ATOMS: atom_id res chain seq x y z
N MET A 1 14.53 19.65 25.27
CA MET A 1 15.47 19.20 24.22
C MET A 1 14.79 19.36 22.86
N GLY A 2 15.36 20.20 21.98
CA GLY A 2 14.79 20.46 20.66
C GLY A 2 14.86 19.24 19.76
N LYS A 3 13.85 19.07 18.90
CA LYS A 3 13.83 18.00 17.88
C LYS A 3 14.90 18.30 16.84
N THR A 4 15.92 17.46 16.72
CA THR A 4 16.87 17.49 15.61
C THR A 4 16.27 16.78 14.39
N LYS A 5 16.62 17.29 13.21
CA LYS A 5 16.19 16.70 11.92
C LYS A 5 16.71 15.26 11.81
N ASP A 6 15.85 14.34 11.38
CA ASP A 6 16.24 12.96 11.09
C ASP A 6 17.20 12.91 9.89
N LEU A 7 18.15 11.96 9.91
CA LEU A 7 19.05 11.73 8.76
C LEU A 7 18.27 11.23 7.55
N SER A 8 18.60 11.80 6.40
CA SER A 8 18.14 11.33 5.09
C SER A 8 18.59 9.90 4.80
N ALA A 9 17.89 9.25 3.87
CA ALA A 9 18.26 7.91 3.42
C ALA A 9 19.68 7.89 2.82
N PHE A 10 20.08 8.97 2.13
CA PHE A 10 21.42 9.12 1.56
C PHE A 10 22.49 9.18 2.65
N GLU A 11 22.33 10.03 3.67
CA GLU A 11 23.29 10.14 4.78
C GLU A 11 23.43 8.81 5.54
N ARG A 12 22.32 8.10 5.76
CA ARG A 12 22.35 6.75 6.35
C ARG A 12 23.10 5.76 5.46
N GLY A 13 22.93 5.86 4.13
CA GLY A 13 23.69 5.11 3.15
C GLY A 13 25.20 5.36 3.22
N MET A 14 25.62 6.62 3.33
CA MET A 14 27.05 6.97 3.51
C MET A 14 27.64 6.39 4.80
N VAL A 15 26.87 6.42 5.90
CA VAL A 15 27.31 5.80 7.17
C VAL A 15 27.56 4.30 6.98
N ILE A 16 26.67 3.61 6.25
CA ILE A 16 26.82 2.18 5.99
C ILE A 16 27.99 1.90 5.06
N SER A 17 28.18 2.69 3.99
CA SER A 17 29.27 2.50 3.04
C SER A 17 30.64 2.63 3.72
N VAL A 18 30.85 3.69 4.51
CA VAL A 18 32.07 3.92 5.30
C VAL A 18 32.31 2.82 6.33
N ARG A 19 31.26 2.25 6.91
CA ARG A 19 31.41 1.14 7.86
C ARG A 19 31.76 -0.18 7.18
N ARG A 20 31.35 -0.38 5.93
CA ARG A 20 31.77 -1.54 5.13
C ARG A 20 33.24 -1.47 4.72
N THR A 21 33.84 -0.28 4.64
CA THR A 21 35.28 -0.12 4.40
C THR A 21 36.14 -0.33 5.66
N GLY A 22 35.53 -0.64 6.82
CA GLY A 22 36.25 -1.02 8.04
C GLY A 22 36.60 0.13 8.98
N LEU A 23 36.28 1.39 8.64
CA LEU A 23 36.55 2.55 9.48
C LEU A 23 35.77 2.51 10.80
N SER A 24 36.39 2.89 11.92
CA SER A 24 35.75 2.86 13.25
C SER A 24 34.53 3.78 13.36
N VAL A 25 33.64 3.52 14.34
CA VAL A 25 32.47 4.38 14.63
C VAL A 25 32.88 5.82 14.90
N SER A 26 33.95 6.01 15.69
CA SER A 26 34.52 7.34 15.99
C SER A 26 34.91 8.10 14.73
N ARG A 27 35.62 7.42 13.83
CA ARG A 27 36.16 8.01 12.61
C ARG A 27 35.06 8.28 11.59
N THR A 28 34.06 7.41 11.53
CA THR A 28 32.84 7.61 10.72
C THR A 28 32.07 8.85 11.19
N ALA A 29 31.91 9.01 12.51
CA ALA A 29 31.22 10.14 13.12
C ALA A 29 31.91 11.48 12.83
N THR A 30 33.25 11.53 12.88
CA THR A 30 33.98 12.74 12.55
C THR A 30 34.04 13.03 11.04
N MET A 31 34.15 11.99 10.21
CA MET A 31 34.23 12.13 8.75
C MET A 31 32.91 12.57 8.09
N LEU A 32 31.77 12.04 8.53
CA LEU A 32 30.47 12.33 7.94
C LEU A 32 29.78 13.44 8.75
N ASN A 33 29.96 14.70 8.34
CA ASN A 33 29.26 15.89 8.86
C ASN A 33 29.26 16.05 10.40
N LYS A 34 30.28 15.53 11.11
CA LYS A 34 30.38 15.58 12.58
C LYS A 34 29.12 15.04 13.27
N LEU A 35 28.58 13.92 12.78
CA LEU A 35 27.42 13.26 13.39
C LEU A 35 27.74 12.73 14.81
N PRO A 36 26.76 12.70 15.74
CA PRO A 36 26.96 12.05 17.03
C PRO A 36 27.29 10.56 16.89
N ARG A 37 28.19 10.05 17.74
CA ARG A 37 28.58 8.62 17.74
C ARG A 37 27.39 7.69 17.97
N SER A 38 26.43 8.12 18.80
CA SER A 38 25.17 7.41 19.06
C SER A 38 24.35 7.24 17.78
N THR A 39 24.29 8.28 16.95
CA THR A 39 23.59 8.26 15.65
C THR A 39 24.21 7.24 14.71
N VAL A 40 25.54 7.24 14.56
CA VAL A 40 26.26 6.28 13.72
C VAL A 40 25.98 4.85 14.20
N SER A 41 26.10 4.59 15.50
CA SER A 41 25.80 3.28 16.09
C SER A 41 24.35 2.85 15.84
N ALA A 42 23.37 3.75 16.03
CA ALA A 42 21.96 3.46 15.82
C ALA A 42 21.66 3.09 14.35
N VAL A 43 22.27 3.80 13.39
CA VAL A 43 22.14 3.47 11.96
C VAL A 43 22.71 2.08 11.66
N ILE A 44 23.89 1.75 12.20
CA ILE A 44 24.52 0.44 11.98
C ILE A 44 23.69 -0.69 12.58
N VAL A 45 23.20 -0.53 13.82
CA VAL A 45 22.36 -1.54 14.48
C VAL A 45 21.08 -1.77 13.69
N LYS A 46 20.39 -0.69 13.29
CA LYS A 46 19.17 -0.79 12.51
C LYS A 46 19.40 -1.46 11.15
N TRP A 47 20.50 -1.14 10.47
CA TRP A 47 20.85 -1.79 9.21
C TRP A 47 21.20 -3.27 9.38
N ARG A 48 21.88 -3.66 10.46
CA ARG A 48 22.17 -5.09 10.74
C ARG A 48 20.89 -5.89 10.99
N LEU A 49 19.93 -5.29 11.70
CA LEU A 49 18.66 -5.94 12.05
C LEU A 49 17.70 -6.04 10.86
N LEU A 50 17.49 -4.93 10.14
CA LEU A 50 16.41 -4.80 9.16
C LEU A 50 16.90 -4.72 7.71
N ARG A 51 18.21 -4.58 7.48
CA ARG A 51 18.82 -4.27 6.17
C ARG A 51 18.22 -3.03 5.48
N ALA A 52 17.56 -2.16 6.24
CA ALA A 52 16.90 -0.96 5.74
C ALA A 52 17.72 0.31 6.03
N THR A 53 17.74 1.23 5.06
CA THR A 53 18.34 2.56 5.18
C THR A 53 17.30 3.66 5.37
N THR A 54 16.02 3.34 5.20
CA THR A 54 14.90 4.28 5.33
C THR A 54 14.42 4.38 6.78
N VAL A 55 13.86 5.54 7.12
CA VAL A 55 13.12 5.72 8.37
C VAL A 55 11.81 4.95 8.24
N GLN A 56 11.47 4.17 9.25
CA GLN A 56 10.17 3.50 9.28
C GLN A 56 9.12 4.51 9.74
N PRO A 57 7.92 4.50 9.14
CA PRO A 57 6.82 5.30 9.64
C PRO A 57 6.56 4.91 11.10
N ARG A 58 6.33 5.92 11.94
CA ARG A 58 5.88 5.68 13.32
C ARG A 58 4.41 5.25 13.24
N SER A 59 4.00 4.29 14.07
CA SER A 59 2.61 3.80 14.13
C SER A 59 1.58 4.88 14.45
N GLY A 60 2.03 6.05 14.92
CA GLY A 60 1.15 7.16 15.24
C GLY A 60 0.27 6.86 16.45
N ARG A 61 -0.70 7.74 16.67
CA ARG A 61 -1.76 7.54 17.67
C ARG A 61 -2.77 6.56 17.06
N PRO A 62 -3.16 5.47 17.75
CA PRO A 62 -4.23 4.62 17.25
C PRO A 62 -5.51 5.43 17.09
N ASP A 63 -6.26 5.14 16.03
CA ASP A 63 -7.57 5.75 15.81
C ASP A 63 -8.56 5.27 16.89
N LYS A 64 -9.52 6.12 17.23
CA LYS A 64 -10.57 5.76 18.20
C LYS A 64 -11.65 4.89 17.57
N LEU A 65 -11.88 5.06 16.27
CA LEU A 65 -12.82 4.25 15.51
C LEU A 65 -12.11 2.98 15.06
N THR A 66 -12.77 1.84 15.26
CA THR A 66 -12.30 0.54 14.79
C THR A 66 -12.88 0.24 13.41
N GLU A 67 -12.28 -0.71 12.69
CA GLU A 67 -12.81 -1.23 11.42
C GLU A 67 -14.29 -1.67 11.56
N LEU A 68 -14.69 -2.17 12.74
CA LEU A 68 -16.08 -2.54 13.00
C LEU A 68 -17.00 -1.33 13.08
N ASP A 69 -16.55 -0.23 13.68
CA ASP A 69 -17.35 1.01 13.77
C ASP A 69 -17.61 1.60 12.38
N HIS A 70 -16.65 1.49 11.47
CA HIS A 70 -16.85 1.86 10.07
C HIS A 70 -17.87 0.95 9.37
N ARG A 71 -17.94 -0.33 9.73
CA ARG A 71 -18.89 -1.31 9.17
C ARG A 71 -20.31 -1.20 9.73
N LEU A 72 -20.52 -0.53 10.87
CA LEU A 72 -21.83 -0.42 11.53
C LEU A 72 -22.77 0.62 10.92
N SER A 73 -22.30 1.45 9.99
CA SER A 73 -23.14 2.34 9.19
C SER A 73 -23.81 1.58 8.03
N SER A 74 -24.52 0.50 8.37
CA SER A 74 -25.26 -0.28 7.39
C SER A 74 -26.30 0.60 6.70
N VAL A 75 -26.54 0.40 5.40
CA VAL A 75 -27.60 1.09 4.64
C VAL A 75 -28.96 1.01 5.35
N VAL A 76 -29.21 -0.09 6.07
CA VAL A 76 -30.43 -0.30 6.87
C VAL A 76 -30.47 0.63 8.09
N THR A 77 -29.36 0.83 8.78
CA THR A 77 -29.26 1.78 9.90
C THR A 77 -29.55 3.19 9.40
N LEU A 78 -28.95 3.58 8.27
CA LEU A 78 -29.15 4.89 7.65
C LEU A 78 -30.61 5.12 7.21
N THR A 79 -31.29 4.10 6.68
CA THR A 79 -32.72 4.23 6.35
C THR A 79 -33.59 4.48 7.57
N ASN A 80 -33.32 3.80 8.69
CA ASN A 80 -34.09 3.95 9.93
C ASN A 80 -33.84 5.32 10.58
N GLU A 81 -32.59 5.78 10.57
CA GLU A 81 -32.22 7.12 11.03
C GLU A 81 -32.91 8.21 10.20
N PHE A 82 -32.90 8.07 8.87
CA PHE A 82 -33.57 9.01 7.97
C PHE A 82 -35.09 9.04 8.19
N LEU A 83 -35.72 7.87 8.35
CA LEU A 83 -37.15 7.78 8.66
C LEU A 83 -37.48 8.49 9.98
N THR A 84 -36.64 8.31 11.00
CA THR A 84 -36.82 8.94 12.32
C THR A 84 -36.67 10.46 12.25
N ALA A 85 -35.69 10.96 11.48
CA ALA A 85 -35.41 12.39 11.39
C ALA A 85 -36.38 13.14 10.45
N SER A 86 -36.72 12.55 9.30
CA SER A 86 -37.47 13.22 8.23
C SER A 86 -38.94 12.78 8.16
N GLY A 87 -39.34 11.75 8.90
CA GLY A 87 -40.69 11.16 8.88
C GLY A 87 -41.07 10.47 7.56
N SER A 88 -40.17 10.49 6.57
CA SER A 88 -40.40 9.96 5.23
C SER A 88 -39.75 8.59 5.10
N ASN A 89 -40.54 7.60 4.67
CA ASN A 89 -40.03 6.26 4.43
C ASN A 89 -39.38 6.18 3.05
N ILE A 90 -38.09 5.89 3.01
CA ILE A 90 -37.33 5.65 1.80
C ILE A 90 -36.80 4.22 1.80
N SER A 91 -36.76 3.61 0.61
CA SER A 91 -36.19 2.29 0.46
C SER A 91 -34.68 2.32 0.65
N THR A 92 -34.11 1.19 1.08
CA THR A 92 -32.67 0.97 1.15
C THR A 92 -31.98 1.18 -0.20
N GLN A 93 -32.68 0.93 -1.31
CA GLN A 93 -32.17 1.16 -2.66
C GLN A 93 -31.96 2.64 -2.97
N THR A 94 -32.86 3.51 -2.50
CA THR A 94 -32.69 4.97 -2.66
C THR A 94 -31.47 5.44 -1.88
N VAL A 95 -31.32 5.03 -0.62
CA VAL A 95 -30.14 5.38 0.19
C VAL A 95 -28.86 4.88 -0.45
N HIS A 96 -28.86 3.65 -0.97
CA HIS A 96 -27.70 3.09 -1.65
C HIS A 96 -27.32 3.87 -2.92
N ARG A 97 -28.28 4.31 -3.74
CA ARG A 97 -28.01 5.13 -4.92
C ARG A 97 -27.38 6.47 -4.55
N GLU A 98 -27.95 7.17 -3.56
CA GLU A 98 -27.40 8.45 -3.09
C GLU A 98 -25.98 8.28 -2.54
N LEU A 99 -25.71 7.22 -1.78
CA LEU A 99 -24.37 6.89 -1.29
C LEU A 99 -23.38 6.67 -2.44
N GLN A 100 -23.80 5.96 -3.49
CA GLN A 100 -22.97 5.75 -4.68
C GLN A 100 -22.70 7.05 -5.44
N GLU A 101 -23.70 7.93 -5.59
CA GLU A 101 -23.54 9.25 -6.22
C GLU A 101 -22.55 10.13 -5.44
N MET A 102 -22.57 10.04 -4.10
CA MET A 102 -21.59 10.70 -3.22
C MET A 102 -20.21 10.03 -3.21
N GLY A 103 -20.03 8.92 -3.93
CA GLY A 103 -18.75 8.21 -4.06
C GLY A 103 -18.50 7.13 -3.00
N PHE A 104 -19.45 6.85 -2.11
CA PHE A 104 -19.37 5.75 -1.17
C PHE A 104 -19.77 4.43 -1.85
N HIS A 105 -18.83 3.51 -1.93
CA HIS A 105 -19.04 2.21 -2.56
C HIS A 105 -18.71 1.09 -1.58
N ASP A 106 -19.62 0.13 -1.41
CA ASP A 106 -19.38 -1.10 -0.64
C ASP A 106 -18.51 -2.10 -1.42
N ARG A 107 -17.29 -1.66 -1.77
CA ARG A 107 -16.27 -2.53 -2.37
C ARG A 107 -15.44 -3.15 -1.27
N ALA A 108 -15.91 -4.27 -0.74
CA ALA A 108 -15.05 -5.11 0.09
C ALA A 108 -13.92 -5.69 -0.77
N ALA A 109 -12.67 -5.48 -0.34
CA ALA A 109 -11.54 -6.13 -0.98
C ALA A 109 -11.71 -7.66 -0.85
N THR A 110 -11.96 -8.33 -1.97
CA THR A 110 -12.09 -9.79 -1.99
C THR A 110 -10.76 -10.43 -1.61
N HIS A 111 -10.78 -11.42 -0.73
CA HIS A 111 -9.60 -12.18 -0.35
C HIS A 111 -8.98 -12.83 -1.60
N LYS A 112 -7.78 -12.39 -1.97
CA LYS A 112 -7.07 -12.97 -3.11
C LYS A 112 -6.67 -14.41 -2.75
N PRO A 113 -6.91 -15.42 -3.61
CA PRO A 113 -6.42 -16.77 -3.35
C PRO A 113 -4.90 -16.74 -3.22
N LYS A 114 -4.34 -17.57 -2.34
CA LYS A 114 -2.88 -17.69 -2.18
C LYS A 114 -2.30 -18.23 -3.49
N ILE A 115 -1.55 -17.38 -4.21
CA ILE A 115 -0.88 -17.76 -5.45
C ILE A 115 0.47 -18.39 -5.09
N THR A 116 0.74 -19.60 -5.58
CA THR A 116 2.05 -20.23 -5.44
C THR A 116 3.08 -19.51 -6.31
N MET A 117 4.38 -19.58 -5.97
CA MET A 117 5.42 -18.93 -6.79
C MET A 117 5.42 -19.39 -8.25
N TYR A 118 5.08 -20.66 -8.50
CA TYR A 118 4.90 -21.22 -9.85
C TYR A 118 3.77 -20.52 -10.61
N ASN A 119 2.60 -20.38 -10.00
CA ASN A 119 1.45 -19.71 -10.63
C ASN A 119 1.68 -18.21 -10.82
N ALA A 120 2.43 -17.57 -9.90
CA ALA A 120 2.80 -16.16 -10.02
C ALA A 120 3.76 -15.94 -11.21
N LYS A 121 4.77 -16.81 -11.35
CA LYS A 121 5.71 -16.78 -12.48
C LYS A 121 4.99 -17.00 -13.81
N ARG A 122 4.10 -18.01 -13.90
CA ARG A 122 3.29 -18.25 -15.11
C ARG A 122 2.38 -17.09 -15.52
N ARG A 123 1.92 -16.27 -14.57
CA ARG A 123 1.12 -15.07 -14.87
C ARG A 123 1.96 -13.92 -15.42
N LEU A 124 3.25 -13.89 -15.09
CA LEU A 124 4.20 -12.91 -15.62
C LEU A 124 4.81 -13.38 -16.95
N ASP A 125 4.98 -14.70 -17.10
CA ASP A 125 5.47 -15.37 -18.31
C ASP A 125 4.34 -15.67 -19.32
N VAL A 126 3.23 -14.92 -19.31
CA VAL A 126 2.25 -15.02 -20.40
C VAL A 126 2.88 -14.39 -21.63
N GLU A 127 3.40 -15.22 -22.52
CA GLU A 127 3.76 -14.79 -23.87
C GLU A 127 2.52 -14.21 -24.55
N GLU A 128 2.69 -13.04 -25.17
CA GLU A 128 1.72 -12.47 -26.09
C GLU A 128 1.56 -13.46 -27.23
N LEU A 129 0.47 -14.22 -27.21
CA LEU A 129 0.10 -15.08 -28.31
C LEU A 129 -0.33 -14.15 -29.43
N ASP A 130 0.51 -14.00 -30.45
CA ASP A 130 0.16 -13.39 -31.73
C ASP A 130 -0.98 -14.21 -32.32
N TRP A 131 -2.21 -13.86 -31.97
CA TRP A 131 -3.38 -14.45 -32.58
C TRP A 131 -3.28 -14.11 -34.07
N ALA A 132 -3.00 -15.12 -34.90
CA ALA A 132 -3.06 -14.91 -36.33
C ALA A 132 -4.52 -14.58 -36.64
N ALA A 133 -4.77 -13.37 -37.12
CA ALA A 133 -6.03 -12.96 -37.73
C ALA A 133 -6.25 -13.72 -39.06
N GLN A 134 -6.15 -15.04 -39.05
CA GLN A 134 -6.63 -15.87 -40.14
C GLN A 134 -8.02 -16.33 -39.74
N SER A 135 -9.00 -15.41 -39.85
CA SER A 135 -10.29 -15.84 -40.35
C SER A 135 -10.08 -16.13 -41.82
N PRO A 136 -10.06 -17.39 -42.28
CA PRO A 136 -10.32 -17.64 -43.68
C PRO A 136 -11.80 -17.27 -43.85
N ASP A 137 -12.02 -16.14 -44.49
CA ASP A 137 -13.22 -15.78 -45.23
C ASP A 137 -13.49 -16.85 -46.30
N LEU A 138 -13.83 -18.06 -45.86
CA LEU A 138 -14.53 -19.05 -46.65
C LEU A 138 -15.97 -18.57 -46.81
N ASN A 139 -16.18 -17.61 -47.70
CA ASN A 139 -17.50 -17.31 -48.25
C ASN A 139 -17.88 -18.46 -49.21
N PRO A 140 -18.85 -19.31 -48.88
CA PRO A 140 -19.17 -20.49 -49.69
C PRO A 140 -20.11 -20.16 -50.87
N ILE A 141 -20.07 -18.94 -51.43
CA ILE A 141 -21.05 -18.47 -52.43
C ILE A 141 -20.46 -18.33 -53.85
N GLU A 142 -19.14 -18.44 -54.04
CA GLU A 142 -18.53 -18.31 -55.37
C GLU A 142 -18.63 -19.60 -56.24
N HIS A 143 -19.37 -20.62 -55.82
CA HIS A 143 -19.41 -21.91 -56.54
C HIS A 143 -20.77 -22.62 -56.63
N LEU A 144 -21.89 -21.89 -56.71
CA LEU A 144 -23.15 -22.43 -57.24
C LEU A 144 -24.00 -21.35 -57.93
#